data_AF-A0A837J6R7-F1
#
_entry.id   AF-A0A837J6R7-F1
#
_cell.length_a   1.000
_cell.length_b   1.000
_cell.length_c   1.000
_cell.angle_alpha   90.00
_cell.angle_beta   90.00
_cell.angle_gamma   90.00
#
_symmetry.space_group_name_H-M   'P 1'
#
loop_
_entity.id
_entity.type
_entity.pdbx_description
1 polymer ?
#
loop_
_entity_poly.entity_id
_entity_poly.type
_entity_poly.pdbx_seq_one_letter_code
_entity_poly.pdbx_strand_id
1 'polypeptide(L)'
;KTKAEILSAFNGKIGWGSDRGSSIEGYELALLPYLVGITREENISKTILFQSGFGTELNPYTITNWIQLQNINNSNILTQGYFFSLLNSISNQTSDYNAFNSGTGWNPIGNNYTNSFKGIFDGLGHTISDLYINRPTFDNQGLFGLTDSATTIRNIGLLNVDIKGYDNTGGVVGVNRGKIENSYTTGTINGIGRLGGLVGMNYETNAIIENSYSKANITGTEIVGGLVGYSYMNGKIINSYTNGTVIGGSNVSGGLVGFSENGATIENSFYDKTKNPNFDNALGTGKTTQEMSYGGTFKNASWDIIADSSVTSFTPIRKWDSVNNKYIWAISPLALNYNLGSKSTTYNGSVQNLSDFYSSVIVIPSGYEFLNIDYKFQKDGNDVTGYKNAETYSNIKVALNGTSATDEFLTLATTGNINGNLTITSKPIEPNKVVQNSEVQKVINSIQKSIQMPNSTQSLSNILSLVNNSTVDTQIQEQQNSNFLNTNQNIQTLTLGKNLGILIVNGGVNAPSINIEEIKNLLSTQN
;
A
#
# COMPACT_ATOMS: atom_id res chain seq x y z
N LYS A 1 -7.55 61.27 -10.58
CA LYS A 1 -6.46 60.27 -10.67
C LYS A 1 -6.87 59.03 -9.89
N THR A 2 -6.58 57.83 -10.38
CA THR A 2 -6.76 56.59 -9.62
C THR A 2 -5.79 56.57 -8.42
N LYS A 3 -6.06 55.74 -7.42
CA LYS A 3 -5.16 55.56 -6.28
C LYS A 3 -3.74 55.17 -6.70
N ALA A 4 -3.60 54.30 -7.69
CA ALA A 4 -2.32 53.90 -8.25
C ALA A 4 -1.60 55.07 -8.93
N GLU A 5 -2.31 55.91 -9.69
CA GLU A 5 -1.75 57.12 -10.31
C GLU A 5 -1.29 58.14 -9.26
N ILE A 6 -1.99 58.23 -8.13
CA ILE A 6 -1.60 59.10 -7.01
C ILE A 6 -0.33 58.54 -6.35
N LEU A 7 -0.31 57.25 -5.97
CA LEU A 7 0.87 56.62 -5.37
C LEU A 7 2.11 56.73 -6.27
N SER A 8 1.95 56.45 -7.56
CA SER A 8 3.02 56.57 -8.55
C SER A 8 3.55 58.01 -8.69
N ALA A 9 2.69 59.02 -8.64
CA ALA A 9 3.11 60.43 -8.74
C ALA A 9 3.95 60.91 -7.54
N PHE A 10 3.77 60.29 -6.38
CA PHE A 10 4.47 60.62 -5.14
C PHE A 10 5.60 59.64 -4.78
N ASN A 11 5.71 58.51 -5.48
CA ASN A 11 6.80 57.57 -5.27
C ASN A 11 8.16 58.22 -5.52
N GLY A 12 9.10 58.01 -4.60
CA GLY A 12 10.46 58.58 -4.65
C GLY A 12 10.52 60.11 -4.43
N LYS A 13 9.42 60.78 -4.11
CA LYS A 13 9.44 62.21 -3.76
C LYS A 13 9.96 62.37 -2.33
N ILE A 14 10.96 63.24 -2.17
CA ILE A 14 11.55 63.58 -0.87
C ILE A 14 10.44 63.98 0.11
N GLY A 15 10.42 63.36 1.29
CA GLY A 15 9.45 63.64 2.35
C GLY A 15 8.12 62.88 2.23
N TRP A 16 7.87 62.14 1.15
CA TRP A 16 6.65 61.33 0.97
C TRP A 16 6.96 59.83 1.00
N GLY A 17 6.12 59.07 1.69
CA GLY A 17 6.09 57.61 1.65
C GLY A 17 4.87 57.11 0.87
N SER A 18 5.03 56.04 0.11
CA SER A 18 3.96 55.40 -0.69
C SER A 18 3.56 54.02 -0.19
N ASP A 19 4.40 53.39 0.63
CA ASP A 19 4.27 52.04 1.16
C ASP A 19 5.53 51.74 1.98
N ARG A 20 5.44 50.79 2.91
CA ARG A 20 6.61 50.28 3.66
C ARG A 20 7.00 48.88 3.20
N GLY A 21 6.10 48.20 2.48
CA GLY A 21 6.37 46.98 1.75
C GLY A 21 6.97 45.89 2.65
N SER A 22 8.03 45.26 2.15
CA SER A 22 8.71 44.13 2.81
C SER A 22 9.46 44.49 4.09
N SER A 23 9.57 45.78 4.45
CA SER A 23 10.12 46.17 5.75
C SER A 23 9.14 45.97 6.92
N ILE A 24 7.87 45.68 6.62
CA ILE A 24 6.82 45.40 7.60
C ILE A 24 6.36 43.96 7.47
N GLU A 25 6.16 43.32 8.62
CA GLU A 25 5.64 41.97 8.72
C GLU A 25 4.27 41.87 8.02
N GLY A 26 4.10 40.82 7.19
CA GLY A 26 2.89 40.60 6.39
C GLY A 26 2.78 41.48 5.14
N TYR A 27 3.80 42.28 4.82
CA TYR A 27 3.85 43.25 3.71
C TYR A 27 2.78 44.34 3.81
N GLU A 28 3.21 45.57 4.07
CA GLU A 28 2.29 46.71 4.19
C GLU A 28 2.21 47.55 2.91
N LEU A 29 1.00 47.66 2.39
CA LEU A 29 0.66 48.63 1.35
C LEU A 29 0.05 49.88 1.98
N ALA A 30 0.60 51.06 1.67
CA ALA A 30 -0.14 52.29 1.94
C ALA A 30 -1.23 52.45 0.87
N LEU A 31 -2.40 52.87 1.33
CA LEU A 31 -3.53 53.13 0.47
C LEU A 31 -3.48 54.54 -0.13
N LEU A 32 -2.71 55.45 0.46
CA LEU A 32 -2.46 56.81 -0.01
C LEU A 32 -1.02 57.23 0.37
N PRO A 33 -0.42 58.18 -0.35
CA PRO A 33 0.84 58.78 0.08
C PRO A 33 0.72 59.45 1.44
N TYR A 34 1.79 59.42 2.22
CA TYR A 34 1.87 60.05 3.54
C TYR A 34 3.18 60.84 3.70
N LEU A 35 3.21 61.85 4.56
CA LEU A 35 4.42 62.62 4.82
C LEU A 35 5.27 61.91 5.88
N VAL A 36 6.50 61.56 5.52
CA VAL A 36 7.45 60.86 6.40
C VAL A 36 7.83 61.76 7.57
N GLY A 37 7.66 61.26 8.80
CA GLY A 37 7.95 62.00 10.03
C GLY A 37 6.88 63.01 10.45
N ILE A 38 5.81 63.16 9.67
CA ILE A 38 4.71 64.11 9.95
C ILE A 38 3.38 63.37 10.12
N THR A 39 3.03 62.46 9.20
CA THR A 39 1.81 61.66 9.33
C THR A 39 1.95 60.69 10.48
N ARG A 40 1.06 60.78 11.47
CA ARG A 40 1.00 59.83 12.59
C ARG A 40 0.65 58.44 12.09
N GLU A 41 1.19 57.42 12.74
CA GLU A 41 1.06 56.01 12.36
C GLU A 41 -0.41 55.58 12.22
N GLU A 42 -1.26 55.97 13.16
CA GLU A 42 -2.70 55.68 13.16
C GLU A 42 -3.49 56.34 12.02
N ASN A 43 -2.90 57.37 11.39
CA ASN A 43 -3.51 58.11 10.29
C ASN A 43 -3.01 57.65 8.91
N ILE A 44 -2.05 56.73 8.86
CA ILE A 44 -1.62 56.13 7.60
C ILE A 44 -2.67 55.12 7.17
N SER A 45 -3.41 55.44 6.10
CA SER A 45 -4.34 54.49 5.48
C SER A 45 -3.53 53.36 4.86
N LYS A 46 -3.67 52.13 5.37
CA LYS A 46 -2.81 50.99 5.01
C LYS A 46 -3.56 49.66 5.05
N THR A 47 -2.98 48.64 4.41
CA THR A 47 -3.42 47.25 4.53
C THR A 47 -2.21 46.33 4.62
N ILE A 48 -2.34 45.26 5.40
CA ILE A 48 -1.37 44.16 5.45
C ILE A 48 -1.87 43.05 4.53
N LEU A 49 -1.00 42.49 3.69
CA LEU A 49 -1.40 41.51 2.68
C LEU A 49 -1.40 40.07 3.19
N PHE A 50 -0.52 39.74 4.13
CA PHE A 50 -0.32 38.39 4.66
C PHE A 50 -0.43 38.39 6.19
N GLN A 51 -0.64 37.20 6.78
CA GLN A 51 -0.83 37.11 8.22
C GLN A 51 0.40 37.55 9.02
N SER A 52 1.60 37.22 8.53
CA SER A 52 2.89 37.45 9.18
C SER A 52 4.02 37.23 8.16
N GLY A 53 5.28 37.38 8.58
CA GLY A 53 6.49 37.09 7.81
C GLY A 53 7.04 38.26 7.00
N PHE A 54 8.24 38.10 6.45
CA PHE A 54 8.95 39.10 5.65
C PHE A 54 9.22 38.63 4.20
N GLY A 55 8.63 37.50 3.81
CA GLY A 55 8.81 36.91 2.48
C GLY A 55 10.21 36.33 2.23
N THR A 56 10.95 36.02 3.29
CA THR A 56 12.31 35.44 3.22
C THR A 56 12.27 33.95 3.55
N GLU A 57 13.34 33.21 3.26
CA GLU A 57 13.42 31.78 3.57
C GLU A 57 13.18 31.47 5.06
N LEU A 58 13.78 32.26 5.95
CA LEU A 58 13.64 32.10 7.40
C LEU A 58 12.30 32.63 7.94
N ASN A 59 11.69 33.58 7.24
CA ASN A 59 10.44 34.22 7.64
C ASN A 59 9.54 34.39 6.41
N PRO A 60 8.94 33.30 5.90
CA PRO A 60 8.07 33.34 4.74
C PRO A 60 6.78 34.10 5.06
N TYR A 61 6.14 34.69 4.05
CA TYR A 61 4.80 35.24 4.23
C TYR A 61 3.81 34.11 4.53
N THR A 62 3.15 34.17 5.68
CA THR A 62 2.21 33.12 6.10
C THR A 62 0.79 33.41 5.62
N ILE A 63 0.11 32.38 5.14
CA ILE A 63 -1.23 32.45 4.55
C ILE A 63 -2.19 31.56 5.33
N THR A 64 -3.34 32.13 5.68
CA THR A 64 -4.39 31.47 6.48
C THR A 64 -5.76 31.44 5.80
N ASN A 65 -5.98 32.29 4.79
CA ASN A 65 -7.26 32.43 4.11
C ASN A 65 -7.16 32.73 2.61
N TRP A 66 -8.31 32.74 1.93
CA TRP A 66 -8.39 32.90 0.48
C TRP A 66 -7.94 34.28 -0.01
N ILE A 67 -8.23 35.36 0.72
CA ILE A 67 -7.78 36.72 0.34
C ILE A 67 -6.26 36.84 0.42
N GLN A 68 -5.63 36.31 1.48
CA GLN A 68 -4.17 36.29 1.62
C GLN A 68 -3.52 35.44 0.52
N LEU A 69 -4.12 34.30 0.16
CA LEU A 69 -3.64 33.49 -0.96
C LEU A 69 -3.74 34.27 -2.29
N GLN A 70 -4.85 34.95 -2.53
CA GLN A 70 -5.05 35.75 -3.75
C GLN A 70 -4.12 36.97 -3.78
N ASN A 71 -3.71 37.51 -2.64
CA ASN A 71 -2.78 38.65 -2.54
C ASN A 71 -1.40 38.37 -3.15
N ILE A 72 -1.03 37.11 -3.40
CA ILE A 72 0.19 36.76 -4.16
C ILE A 72 0.15 37.37 -5.56
N ASN A 73 -1.05 37.53 -6.17
CA ASN A 73 -1.20 38.17 -7.49
C ASN A 73 -0.99 39.70 -7.48
N ASN A 74 -0.66 40.30 -6.35
CA ASN A 74 -0.32 41.72 -6.29
C ASN A 74 0.96 42.01 -7.10
N SER A 75 0.98 43.11 -7.86
CA SER A 75 2.11 43.49 -8.72
C SER A 75 3.42 43.70 -7.98
N ASN A 76 3.37 44.08 -6.69
CA ASN A 76 4.54 44.26 -5.85
C ASN A 76 5.04 42.96 -5.21
N ILE A 77 4.35 41.84 -5.46
CA ILE A 77 4.58 40.54 -4.82
C ILE A 77 4.91 39.46 -5.85
N LEU A 78 4.03 39.31 -6.84
CA LEU A 78 3.95 38.15 -7.75
C LEU A 78 5.29 37.75 -8.38
N THR A 79 6.09 38.74 -8.75
CA THR A 79 7.32 38.56 -9.55
C THR A 79 8.59 38.79 -8.74
N GLN A 80 8.50 38.96 -7.42
CA GLN A 80 9.63 39.41 -6.60
C GLN A 80 10.48 38.28 -6.02
N GLY A 81 10.08 37.02 -6.14
CA GLY A 81 10.86 35.89 -5.61
C GLY A 81 10.69 35.68 -4.10
N TYR A 82 9.57 36.12 -3.51
CA TYR A 82 9.30 35.92 -2.09
C TYR A 82 8.96 34.47 -1.74
N PHE A 83 9.11 34.14 -0.46
CA PHE A 83 8.76 32.86 0.13
C PHE A 83 7.39 32.94 0.80
N PHE A 84 6.55 31.93 0.60
CA PHE A 84 5.19 31.81 1.11
C PHE A 84 5.00 30.46 1.79
N SER A 85 4.23 30.45 2.88
CA SER A 85 3.86 29.21 3.56
C SER A 85 2.41 29.21 4.00
N LEU A 86 1.74 28.07 3.89
CA LEU A 86 0.44 27.88 4.54
C LEU A 86 0.65 27.67 6.04
N LEU A 87 -0.18 28.32 6.85
CA LEU A 87 -0.22 28.11 8.30
C LEU A 87 -1.37 27.16 8.71
N ASN A 88 -2.33 26.97 7.82
CA ASN A 88 -3.43 26.03 7.96
C ASN A 88 -3.93 25.57 6.59
N SER A 89 -4.71 24.48 6.57
CA SER A 89 -5.46 24.11 5.37
C SER A 89 -6.54 25.15 5.07
N ILE A 90 -6.70 25.46 3.78
CA ILE A 90 -7.71 26.38 3.27
C ILE A 90 -8.84 25.56 2.65
N SER A 91 -10.09 25.90 2.94
CA SER A 91 -11.26 25.12 2.48
C SER A 91 -12.47 26.04 2.25
N ASN A 92 -13.62 25.45 1.92
CA ASN A 92 -14.90 26.15 1.89
C ASN A 92 -15.37 26.72 3.26
N GLN A 93 -14.73 26.33 4.37
CA GLN A 93 -14.97 26.89 5.70
C GLN A 93 -14.04 28.05 6.05
N THR A 94 -13.01 28.29 5.25
CA THR A 94 -12.07 29.38 5.47
C THR A 94 -12.67 30.69 4.97
N SER A 95 -12.35 31.81 5.63
CA SER A 95 -12.91 33.12 5.26
C SER A 95 -12.68 33.46 3.80
N ASP A 96 -13.62 34.22 3.23
CA ASP A 96 -13.55 34.76 1.86
C ASP A 96 -13.66 33.72 0.73
N TYR A 97 -14.02 32.46 1.03
CA TYR A 97 -14.19 31.40 0.03
C TYR A 97 -15.07 31.83 -1.16
N ASN A 98 -16.27 32.35 -0.89
CA ASN A 98 -17.23 32.74 -1.94
C ASN A 98 -16.73 33.88 -2.84
N ALA A 99 -15.80 34.71 -2.37
CA ALA A 99 -15.23 35.79 -3.17
C ALA A 99 -14.38 35.27 -4.33
N PHE A 100 -13.81 34.06 -4.18
CA PHE A 100 -12.90 33.47 -5.15
C PHE A 100 -13.36 32.12 -5.71
N ASN A 101 -14.45 31.55 -5.21
CA ASN A 101 -14.96 30.24 -5.65
C ASN A 101 -16.43 30.30 -6.10
N SER A 102 -16.86 31.45 -6.62
CA SER A 102 -18.18 31.66 -7.25
C SER A 102 -18.05 32.27 -8.66
N GLY A 103 -19.08 32.13 -9.49
CA GLY A 103 -19.09 32.70 -10.84
C GLY A 103 -18.02 32.11 -11.76
N THR A 104 -16.97 32.89 -12.06
CA THR A 104 -15.79 32.40 -12.82
C THR A 104 -14.75 31.70 -11.94
N GLY A 105 -14.92 31.77 -10.62
CA GLY A 105 -14.03 31.16 -9.66
C GLY A 105 -12.66 31.83 -9.58
N TRP A 106 -11.68 31.03 -9.16
CA TRP A 106 -10.35 31.48 -8.78
C TRP A 106 -9.66 32.18 -9.94
N ASN A 107 -8.89 33.22 -9.62
CA ASN A 107 -8.01 33.87 -10.60
C ASN A 107 -6.58 33.33 -10.39
N PRO A 108 -6.08 32.46 -11.30
CA PRO A 108 -4.81 31.76 -11.12
C PRO A 108 -3.66 32.69 -10.73
N ILE A 109 -2.78 32.22 -9.83
CA ILE A 109 -1.59 32.97 -9.42
C ILE A 109 -0.57 32.95 -10.55
N GLY A 110 -0.34 34.13 -11.12
CA GLY A 110 0.42 34.33 -12.34
C GLY A 110 -0.21 33.64 -13.54
N ASN A 111 -0.57 34.36 -14.60
CA ASN A 111 -1.36 33.79 -15.71
C ASN A 111 -0.82 34.07 -17.11
N ASN A 112 0.33 34.74 -17.20
CA ASN A 112 1.01 35.02 -18.47
C ASN A 112 2.52 35.20 -18.25
N TYR A 113 3.31 35.24 -19.33
CA TYR A 113 4.77 35.32 -19.27
C TYR A 113 5.34 36.57 -18.59
N THR A 114 4.64 37.71 -18.67
CA THR A 114 5.09 38.95 -18.00
C THR A 114 4.68 39.02 -16.53
N ASN A 115 3.67 38.24 -16.15
CA ASN A 115 3.14 38.12 -14.80
C ASN A 115 3.17 36.64 -14.39
N SER A 116 4.33 36.00 -14.53
CA SER A 116 4.55 34.64 -14.02
C SER A 116 4.71 34.68 -12.51
N PHE A 117 4.27 33.63 -11.81
CA PHE A 117 4.61 33.49 -10.40
C PHE A 117 6.10 33.21 -10.26
N LYS A 118 6.83 34.13 -9.63
CA LYS A 118 8.23 33.97 -9.23
C LYS A 118 8.30 33.99 -7.71
N GLY A 119 8.54 32.82 -7.12
CA GLY A 119 8.64 32.68 -5.67
C GLY A 119 8.73 31.22 -5.24
N ILE A 120 8.72 31.02 -3.91
CA ILE A 120 8.67 29.69 -3.31
C ILE A 120 7.38 29.58 -2.53
N PHE A 121 6.56 28.60 -2.86
CA PHE A 121 5.31 28.31 -2.15
C PHE A 121 5.41 26.94 -1.47
N ASP A 122 5.37 26.93 -0.14
CA ASP A 122 5.43 25.72 0.67
C ASP A 122 4.09 25.50 1.39
N GLY A 123 3.39 24.43 1.04
CA GLY A 123 2.16 24.04 1.72
C GLY A 123 2.41 23.50 3.13
N LEU A 124 3.65 23.11 3.48
CA LEU A 124 3.99 22.48 4.76
C LEU A 124 3.11 21.27 5.12
N GLY A 125 2.56 20.59 4.10
CA GLY A 125 1.66 19.45 4.26
C GLY A 125 0.19 19.83 4.47
N HIS A 126 -0.14 21.12 4.50
CA HIS A 126 -1.52 21.59 4.46
C HIS A 126 -2.14 21.38 3.08
N THR A 127 -3.46 21.53 3.03
CA THR A 127 -4.26 21.33 1.83
C THR A 127 -5.05 22.57 1.47
N ILE A 128 -5.34 22.75 0.18
CA ILE A 128 -6.37 23.67 -0.29
C ILE A 128 -7.50 22.80 -0.85
N SER A 129 -8.70 22.90 -0.30
CA SER A 129 -9.87 22.14 -0.76
C SER A 129 -10.90 22.99 -1.45
N ASP A 130 -11.69 22.35 -2.32
CA ASP A 130 -12.86 22.94 -2.96
C ASP A 130 -12.54 24.14 -3.86
N LEU A 131 -11.33 24.15 -4.44
CA LEU A 131 -10.92 25.16 -5.42
C LEU A 131 -11.82 25.06 -6.66
N TYR A 132 -12.49 26.16 -7.00
CA TYR A 132 -13.38 26.26 -8.16
C TYR A 132 -12.79 27.22 -9.21
N ILE A 133 -12.66 26.77 -10.45
CA ILE A 133 -12.29 27.59 -11.61
C ILE A 133 -13.26 27.28 -12.75
N ASN A 134 -13.92 28.29 -13.29
CA ASN A 134 -14.82 28.15 -14.43
C ASN A 134 -14.50 29.19 -15.51
N ARG A 135 -13.43 28.92 -16.26
CA ARG A 135 -12.87 29.81 -17.27
C ARG A 135 -12.61 29.04 -18.58
N PRO A 136 -13.65 28.48 -19.22
CA PRO A 136 -13.52 27.53 -20.34
C PRO A 136 -12.93 28.12 -21.62
N THR A 137 -12.74 29.44 -21.69
CA THR A 137 -12.16 30.16 -22.84
C THR A 137 -10.81 30.80 -22.53
N PHE A 138 -10.22 30.51 -21.36
CA PHE A 138 -8.94 31.07 -20.95
C PHE A 138 -7.91 29.97 -20.75
N ASP A 139 -6.69 30.27 -21.17
CA ASP A 139 -5.54 29.39 -21.03
C ASP A 139 -4.91 29.48 -19.65
N ASN A 140 -4.04 28.54 -19.30
CA ASN A 140 -3.18 28.56 -18.12
C ASN A 140 -4.02 28.56 -16.83
N GLN A 141 -4.78 27.49 -16.64
CA GLN A 141 -5.68 27.32 -15.50
C GLN A 141 -5.10 26.36 -14.47
N GLY A 142 -5.31 26.67 -13.20
CA GLY A 142 -4.84 25.94 -12.03
C GLY A 142 -4.79 26.87 -10.81
N LEU A 143 -4.33 26.37 -9.67
CA LEU A 143 -4.04 27.26 -8.53
C LEU A 143 -3.05 28.37 -8.96
N PHE A 144 -2.00 27.97 -9.67
CA PHE A 144 -1.08 28.84 -10.39
C PHE A 144 -1.36 28.72 -11.89
N GLY A 145 -1.34 29.82 -12.63
CA GLY A 145 -1.52 29.76 -14.08
C GLY A 145 -0.21 29.47 -14.80
N LEU A 146 0.84 30.22 -14.50
CA LEU A 146 2.16 30.12 -15.10
C LEU A 146 3.24 30.44 -14.07
N THR A 147 4.25 29.58 -13.99
CA THR A 147 5.40 29.75 -13.09
C THR A 147 6.64 30.23 -13.82
N ASP A 148 7.49 30.98 -13.11
CA ASP A 148 8.85 31.30 -13.55
C ASP A 148 9.80 30.10 -13.39
N SER A 149 10.92 30.12 -14.12
CA SER A 149 11.95 29.08 -14.05
C SER A 149 12.62 28.92 -12.69
N ALA A 150 12.62 29.96 -11.86
CA ALA A 150 13.19 29.93 -10.50
C ALA A 150 12.17 29.50 -9.43
N THR A 151 10.92 29.22 -9.80
CA THR A 151 9.86 28.92 -8.84
C THR A 151 9.97 27.53 -8.25
N THR A 152 9.61 27.38 -6.97
CA THR A 152 9.35 26.09 -6.34
C THR A 152 7.98 26.08 -5.69
N ILE A 153 7.16 25.08 -6.01
CA ILE A 153 5.89 24.80 -5.34
C ILE A 153 6.01 23.43 -4.69
N ARG A 154 5.76 23.34 -3.38
CA ARG A 154 5.96 22.08 -2.67
C ARG A 154 4.99 21.79 -1.55
N ASN A 155 4.89 20.52 -1.19
CA ASN A 155 4.21 20.02 0.00
C ASN A 155 2.75 20.48 0.10
N ILE A 156 2.04 20.54 -1.03
CA ILE A 156 0.66 21.05 -1.10
C ILE A 156 -0.27 20.02 -1.74
N GLY A 157 -1.40 19.75 -1.07
CA GLY A 157 -2.48 18.94 -1.60
C GLY A 157 -3.68 19.78 -2.02
N LEU A 158 -4.12 19.65 -3.26
CA LEU A 158 -5.38 20.21 -3.73
C LEU A 158 -6.46 19.14 -3.68
N LEU A 159 -7.46 19.35 -2.84
CA LEU A 159 -8.53 18.38 -2.61
C LEU A 159 -9.83 18.83 -3.27
N ASN A 160 -10.52 17.92 -3.94
CA ASN A 160 -11.85 18.16 -4.48
C ASN A 160 -11.93 19.44 -5.37
N VAL A 161 -10.98 19.61 -6.27
CA VAL A 161 -11.03 20.74 -7.22
C VAL A 161 -12.15 20.54 -8.25
N ASP A 162 -12.74 21.63 -8.73
CA ASP A 162 -13.59 21.65 -9.94
C ASP A 162 -13.06 22.74 -10.87
N ILE A 163 -12.26 22.33 -11.85
CA ILE A 163 -11.51 23.24 -12.73
C ILE A 163 -11.99 23.05 -14.16
N LYS A 164 -12.34 24.16 -14.82
CA LYS A 164 -12.67 24.24 -16.25
C LYS A 164 -11.81 25.32 -16.91
N GLY A 165 -10.98 24.91 -17.88
CA GLY A 165 -10.09 25.79 -18.64
C GLY A 165 -10.12 25.53 -20.15
N TYR A 166 -9.42 26.35 -20.94
CA TYR A 166 -9.28 26.15 -22.38
C TYR A 166 -8.01 25.33 -22.71
N ASP A 167 -6.83 25.97 -22.78
CA ASP A 167 -5.53 25.32 -22.95
C ASP A 167 -4.67 25.39 -21.68
N ASN A 168 -3.67 24.51 -21.57
CA ASN A 168 -2.73 24.40 -20.45
C ASN A 168 -3.44 24.44 -19.09
N THR A 169 -4.29 23.44 -18.84
CA THR A 169 -5.08 23.33 -17.61
C THR A 169 -4.53 22.22 -16.73
N GLY A 170 -4.12 22.59 -15.51
CA GLY A 170 -3.67 21.68 -14.47
C GLY A 170 -4.37 21.93 -13.15
N GLY A 171 -4.27 20.98 -12.22
CA GLY A 171 -4.73 21.20 -10.84
C GLY A 171 -3.90 22.26 -10.13
N VAL A 172 -2.59 22.00 -10.04
CA VAL A 172 -1.65 22.88 -9.33
C VAL A 172 -1.19 24.01 -10.24
N VAL A 173 -0.75 23.69 -11.46
CA VAL A 173 -0.18 24.69 -12.37
C VAL A 173 -0.70 24.52 -13.80
N GLY A 174 -1.09 25.60 -14.47
CA GLY A 174 -1.34 25.57 -15.91
C GLY A 174 -0.06 25.29 -16.71
N VAL A 175 0.93 26.18 -16.63
CA VAL A 175 2.27 26.05 -17.24
C VAL A 175 3.37 26.07 -16.18
N ASN A 176 4.05 24.95 -16.01
CA ASN A 176 5.20 24.81 -15.13
C ASN A 176 6.51 25.09 -15.87
N ARG A 177 7.35 25.98 -15.32
CA ARG A 177 8.74 26.21 -15.76
C ARG A 177 9.77 25.97 -14.64
N GLY A 178 9.30 25.79 -13.40
CA GLY A 178 10.13 25.59 -12.22
C GLY A 178 9.93 24.20 -11.59
N LYS A 179 10.18 24.10 -10.28
CA LYS A 179 10.06 22.84 -9.54
C LYS A 179 8.69 22.68 -8.89
N ILE A 180 8.07 21.52 -9.04
CA ILE A 180 6.90 21.07 -8.27
C ILE A 180 7.28 19.77 -7.56
N GLU A 181 7.17 19.73 -6.23
CA GLU A 181 7.52 18.54 -5.46
C GLU A 181 6.52 18.20 -4.35
N ASN A 182 6.37 16.91 -4.02
CA ASN A 182 5.51 16.44 -2.92
C ASN A 182 4.07 16.99 -2.99
N SER A 183 3.55 17.21 -4.20
CA SER A 183 2.28 17.91 -4.41
C SER A 183 1.28 17.01 -5.10
N TYR A 184 -0.01 17.23 -4.86
CA TYR A 184 -1.03 16.39 -5.46
C TYR A 184 -2.38 17.07 -5.68
N THR A 185 -3.18 16.49 -6.55
CA THR A 185 -4.54 16.97 -6.86
C THR A 185 -5.56 15.83 -6.79
N THR A 186 -6.76 16.11 -6.27
CA THR A 186 -7.97 15.29 -6.43
C THR A 186 -9.13 16.17 -6.88
N GLY A 187 -10.19 15.57 -7.43
CA GLY A 187 -11.36 16.30 -7.93
C GLY A 187 -11.57 16.08 -9.43
N THR A 188 -12.10 17.09 -10.11
CA THR A 188 -12.42 17.04 -11.54
C THR A 188 -11.76 18.17 -12.30
N ILE A 189 -11.15 17.86 -13.44
CA ILE A 189 -10.56 18.83 -14.35
C ILE A 189 -11.16 18.63 -15.74
N ASN A 190 -11.67 19.70 -16.34
CA ASN A 190 -12.25 19.70 -17.68
C ASN A 190 -11.62 20.80 -18.54
N GLY A 191 -11.53 20.56 -19.84
CA GLY A 191 -11.00 21.55 -20.78
C GLY A 191 -10.88 21.03 -22.19
N ILE A 192 -10.18 21.78 -23.06
CA ILE A 192 -10.09 21.46 -24.49
C ILE A 192 -8.67 21.04 -24.88
N GLY A 193 -7.67 21.92 -24.67
CA GLY A 193 -6.30 21.79 -25.16
C GLY A 193 -5.44 20.79 -24.39
N ARG A 194 -4.37 21.26 -23.75
CA ARG A 194 -3.44 20.45 -22.93
C ARG A 194 -3.91 20.36 -21.49
N LEU A 195 -4.33 19.16 -21.06
CA LEU A 195 -4.86 18.91 -19.72
C LEU A 195 -3.99 17.91 -18.97
N GLY A 196 -3.64 18.25 -17.73
CA GLY A 196 -3.00 17.33 -16.80
C GLY A 196 -3.62 17.37 -15.40
N GLY A 197 -3.60 16.25 -14.70
CA GLY A 197 -4.14 16.17 -13.35
C GLY A 197 -3.44 17.10 -12.34
N LEU A 198 -2.13 17.29 -12.55
CA LEU A 198 -1.30 18.16 -11.74
C LEU A 198 -0.89 19.41 -12.53
N VAL A 199 -0.43 19.23 -13.78
CA VAL A 199 0.14 20.30 -14.61
C VAL A 199 -0.37 20.23 -16.05
N GLY A 200 -0.83 21.34 -16.61
CA GLY A 200 -1.22 21.40 -18.03
C GLY A 200 -0.04 21.19 -18.98
N MET A 201 0.99 22.02 -18.85
CA MET A 201 2.23 21.97 -19.62
C MET A 201 3.46 22.09 -18.72
N ASN A 202 4.42 21.17 -18.86
CA ASN A 202 5.72 21.18 -18.20
C ASN A 202 6.80 21.58 -19.21
N TYR A 203 7.38 22.77 -19.05
CA TYR A 203 8.12 23.46 -20.11
C TYR A 203 9.50 23.95 -19.66
N GLU A 204 10.55 23.51 -20.36
CA GLU A 204 11.97 23.85 -20.16
C GLU A 204 12.70 22.94 -19.14
N THR A 205 14.03 23.06 -19.12
CA THR A 205 14.93 22.18 -18.36
C THR A 205 14.80 22.32 -16.84
N ASN A 206 14.31 23.48 -16.37
CA ASN A 206 14.04 23.71 -14.94
C ASN A 206 12.65 23.21 -14.52
N ALA A 207 11.81 22.80 -15.47
CA ALA A 207 10.48 22.28 -15.22
C ALA A 207 10.55 20.83 -14.72
N ILE A 208 10.64 20.69 -13.40
CA ILE A 208 10.80 19.39 -12.72
C ILE A 208 9.55 19.12 -11.89
N ILE A 209 8.90 17.99 -12.16
CA ILE A 209 7.82 17.45 -11.34
C ILE A 209 8.34 16.21 -10.63
N GLU A 210 8.37 16.22 -9.31
CA GLU A 210 8.99 15.17 -8.51
C GLU A 210 8.08 14.72 -7.36
N ASN A 211 8.05 13.42 -7.07
CA ASN A 211 7.34 12.88 -5.90
C ASN A 211 5.87 13.36 -5.79
N SER A 212 5.18 13.50 -6.93
CA SER A 212 3.89 14.17 -7.02
C SER A 212 2.85 13.27 -7.67
N TYR A 213 1.57 13.51 -7.42
CA TYR A 213 0.54 12.63 -7.96
C TYR A 213 -0.80 13.29 -8.25
N SER A 214 -1.61 12.64 -9.08
CA SER A 214 -3.00 13.04 -9.31
C SER A 214 -3.95 11.87 -9.09
N LYS A 215 -5.05 12.14 -8.39
CA LYS A 215 -6.24 11.29 -8.35
C LYS A 215 -7.45 12.00 -8.99
N ALA A 216 -7.21 13.12 -9.69
CA ALA A 216 -8.26 13.88 -10.34
C ALA A 216 -8.78 13.15 -11.58
N ASN A 217 -10.09 13.20 -11.79
CA ASN A 217 -10.73 12.72 -13.00
C ASN A 217 -10.64 13.83 -14.06
N ILE A 218 -10.18 13.49 -15.26
CA ILE A 218 -9.89 14.47 -16.31
C ILE A 218 -10.75 14.18 -17.52
N THR A 219 -11.43 15.20 -18.04
CA THR A 219 -12.17 15.12 -19.31
C THR A 219 -11.65 16.21 -20.24
N GLY A 220 -11.03 15.82 -21.36
CA GLY A 220 -10.52 16.74 -22.37
C GLY A 220 -10.72 16.23 -23.78
N THR A 221 -10.59 17.13 -24.76
CA THR A 221 -10.87 16.82 -26.18
C THR A 221 -9.63 16.75 -27.06
N GLU A 222 -8.49 17.29 -26.63
CA GLU A 222 -7.23 17.28 -27.40
C GLU A 222 -6.13 16.48 -26.70
N ILE A 223 -5.20 17.15 -26.01
CA ILE A 223 -4.02 16.52 -25.41
C ILE A 223 -4.24 16.30 -23.93
N VAL A 224 -4.45 15.05 -23.52
CA VAL A 224 -4.78 14.73 -22.12
C VAL A 224 -3.79 13.73 -21.55
N GLY A 225 -3.21 14.07 -20.39
CA GLY A 225 -2.41 13.15 -19.59
C GLY A 225 -2.92 13.08 -18.15
N GLY A 226 -2.87 11.90 -17.53
CA GLY A 226 -3.39 11.73 -16.17
C GLY A 226 -2.65 12.54 -15.09
N LEU A 227 -1.39 12.92 -15.33
CA LEU A 227 -0.61 13.80 -14.47
C LEU A 227 -0.22 15.10 -15.17
N VAL A 228 0.33 15.00 -16.40
CA VAL A 228 0.81 16.14 -17.19
C VAL A 228 0.23 16.10 -18.59
N GLY A 229 -0.35 17.20 -19.08
CA GLY A 229 -0.86 17.24 -20.45
C GLY A 229 0.27 17.17 -21.49
N TYR A 230 1.22 18.10 -21.39
CA TYR A 230 2.31 18.26 -22.35
C TYR A 230 3.66 18.43 -21.64
N SER A 231 4.68 17.66 -22.01
CA SER A 231 6.05 17.84 -21.50
C SER A 231 7.00 18.22 -22.64
N TYR A 232 7.78 19.29 -22.45
CA TYR A 232 8.55 19.90 -23.54
C TYR A 232 9.91 20.47 -23.10
N MET A 233 10.87 20.52 -24.03
CA MET A 233 12.20 21.15 -23.86
C MET A 233 12.98 20.68 -22.62
N ASN A 234 13.19 19.37 -22.51
CA ASN A 234 13.88 18.70 -21.39
C ASN A 234 13.18 18.81 -20.02
N GLY A 235 11.86 19.07 -20.00
CA GLY A 235 11.06 18.95 -18.78
C GLY A 235 11.10 17.52 -18.20
N LYS A 236 11.14 17.38 -16.88
CA LYS A 236 11.34 16.11 -16.18
C LYS A 236 10.17 15.74 -15.28
N ILE A 237 9.78 14.47 -15.30
CA ILE A 237 8.74 13.90 -14.44
C ILE A 237 9.32 12.67 -13.75
N ILE A 238 9.44 12.71 -12.43
CA ILE A 238 10.22 11.74 -11.65
C ILE A 238 9.39 11.25 -10.47
N ASN A 239 9.41 9.94 -10.20
CA ASN A 239 8.78 9.31 -9.05
C ASN A 239 7.33 9.78 -8.81
N SER A 240 6.55 9.88 -9.88
CA SER A 240 5.23 10.48 -9.84
C SER A 240 4.18 9.53 -10.40
N TYR A 241 2.91 9.72 -10.03
CA TYR A 241 1.88 8.80 -10.51
C TYR A 241 0.50 9.41 -10.71
N THR A 242 -0.36 8.71 -11.43
CA THR A 242 -1.78 9.06 -11.54
C THR A 242 -2.68 7.85 -11.35
N ASN A 243 -3.82 8.07 -10.71
CA ASN A 243 -4.83 7.06 -10.38
C ASN A 243 -6.28 7.56 -10.62
N GLY A 244 -6.43 8.73 -11.23
CA GLY A 244 -7.73 9.23 -11.71
C GLY A 244 -8.12 8.61 -13.05
N THR A 245 -9.40 8.71 -13.41
CA THR A 245 -9.85 8.34 -14.76
C THR A 245 -9.59 9.47 -15.73
N VAL A 246 -9.11 9.14 -16.93
CA VAL A 246 -8.82 10.08 -18.00
C VAL A 246 -9.72 9.75 -19.17
N ILE A 247 -10.51 10.74 -19.59
CA ILE A 247 -11.30 10.70 -20.81
C ILE A 247 -10.66 11.73 -21.74
N GLY A 248 -9.81 11.24 -22.64
CA GLY A 248 -9.14 12.06 -23.66
C GLY A 248 -9.87 12.01 -25.00
N GLY A 249 -9.63 13.01 -25.85
CA GLY A 249 -10.16 13.04 -27.22
C GLY A 249 -9.25 12.35 -28.24
N SER A 250 -9.65 12.40 -29.51
CA SER A 250 -9.15 11.56 -30.60
C SER A 250 -7.71 11.83 -31.08
N ASN A 251 -7.03 12.85 -30.55
CA ASN A 251 -5.81 13.39 -31.18
C ASN A 251 -4.54 12.79 -30.58
N VAL A 252 -4.25 13.02 -29.28
CA VAL A 252 -3.04 12.50 -28.63
C VAL A 252 -3.27 12.47 -27.12
N SER A 253 -3.45 11.29 -26.52
CA SER A 253 -3.61 11.18 -25.07
C SER A 253 -2.79 10.01 -24.53
N GLY A 254 -2.27 10.16 -23.32
CA GLY A 254 -1.43 9.17 -22.67
C GLY A 254 -1.77 9.00 -21.20
N GLY A 255 -1.52 7.81 -20.67
CA GLY A 255 -1.99 7.44 -19.32
C GLY A 255 -1.42 8.34 -18.21
N LEU A 256 -0.12 8.64 -18.25
CA LEU A 256 0.54 9.55 -17.31
C LEU A 256 0.78 10.94 -17.93
N VAL A 257 1.42 10.98 -19.10
CA VAL A 257 1.67 12.21 -19.87
C VAL A 257 0.94 12.14 -21.20
N GLY A 258 0.27 13.22 -21.62
CA GLY A 258 -0.48 13.26 -22.88
C GLY A 258 0.44 13.22 -24.10
N PHE A 259 1.40 14.13 -24.14
CA PHE A 259 2.45 14.18 -25.16
C PHE A 259 3.79 14.66 -24.59
N SER A 260 4.90 14.14 -25.12
CA SER A 260 6.26 14.43 -24.66
C SER A 260 7.20 14.54 -25.86
N GLU A 261 7.99 15.62 -25.94
CA GLU A 261 8.92 15.84 -27.05
C GLU A 261 10.17 16.65 -26.62
N ASN A 262 11.13 16.84 -27.52
CA ASN A 262 12.35 17.65 -27.32
C ASN A 262 13.11 17.34 -26.02
N GLY A 263 13.44 16.06 -25.82
CA GLY A 263 14.32 15.60 -24.73
C GLY A 263 13.66 15.56 -23.35
N ALA A 264 12.34 15.77 -23.25
CA ALA A 264 11.61 15.56 -22.00
C ALA A 264 11.74 14.11 -21.49
N THR A 265 11.95 13.93 -20.19
CA THR A 265 12.16 12.60 -19.57
C THR A 265 11.09 12.26 -18.54
N ILE A 266 10.76 10.98 -18.47
CA ILE A 266 9.77 10.41 -17.55
C ILE A 266 10.43 9.21 -16.89
N GLU A 267 10.64 9.28 -15.58
CA GLU A 267 11.45 8.33 -14.83
C GLU A 267 10.64 7.80 -13.63
N ASN A 268 10.65 6.48 -13.45
CA ASN A 268 10.02 5.79 -12.31
C ASN A 268 8.59 6.26 -12.00
N SER A 269 7.80 6.53 -13.04
CA SER A 269 6.48 7.15 -12.91
C SER A 269 5.40 6.30 -13.56
N PHE A 270 4.22 6.26 -12.93
CA PHE A 270 3.21 5.22 -13.17
C PHE A 270 1.80 5.77 -13.40
N TYR A 271 1.00 5.06 -14.18
CA TYR A 271 -0.44 5.32 -14.28
C TYR A 271 -1.24 4.04 -14.08
N ASP A 272 -2.46 4.18 -13.55
CA ASP A 272 -3.40 3.07 -13.47
C ASP A 272 -3.99 2.77 -14.86
N LYS A 273 -3.47 1.72 -15.52
CA LYS A 273 -3.92 1.28 -16.84
C LYS A 273 -5.24 0.52 -16.81
N THR A 274 -5.65 -0.01 -15.65
CA THR A 274 -6.95 -0.69 -15.50
C THR A 274 -8.08 0.33 -15.59
N LYS A 275 -7.90 1.51 -15.01
CA LYS A 275 -8.84 2.64 -15.15
C LYS A 275 -8.76 3.35 -16.50
N ASN A 276 -7.61 3.26 -17.15
CA ASN A 276 -7.26 4.01 -18.34
C ASN A 276 -6.77 3.08 -19.46
N PRO A 277 -7.61 2.15 -19.95
CA PRO A 277 -7.16 1.06 -20.82
C PRO A 277 -6.84 1.48 -22.26
N ASN A 278 -7.30 2.65 -22.72
CA ASN A 278 -7.27 3.06 -24.13
C ASN A 278 -6.08 3.96 -24.51
N PHE A 279 -5.04 4.04 -23.69
CA PHE A 279 -3.89 4.93 -23.95
C PHE A 279 -2.68 4.15 -24.45
N ASP A 280 -2.58 4.05 -25.78
CA ASP A 280 -1.59 3.23 -26.49
C ASP A 280 -0.18 3.87 -26.59
N ASN A 281 -0.05 5.19 -26.41
CA ASN A 281 1.25 5.88 -26.46
C ASN A 281 1.98 5.94 -25.10
N ALA A 282 1.28 5.52 -24.01
CA ALA A 282 1.75 5.28 -22.64
C ALA A 282 3.07 5.97 -22.24
N LEU A 283 3.10 7.30 -22.23
CA LEU A 283 4.24 8.09 -21.76
C LEU A 283 4.34 8.02 -20.23
N GLY A 284 4.88 6.90 -19.73
CA GLY A 284 4.93 6.46 -18.34
C GLY A 284 4.73 4.94 -18.23
N THR A 285 4.96 4.33 -17.07
CA THR A 285 4.80 2.87 -16.92
C THR A 285 3.39 2.51 -16.46
N GLY A 286 2.63 1.81 -17.31
CA GLY A 286 1.26 1.38 -16.99
C GLY A 286 1.22 0.23 -15.99
N LYS A 287 0.51 0.44 -14.88
CA LYS A 287 0.33 -0.51 -13.79
C LYS A 287 -1.16 -0.79 -13.58
N THR A 288 -1.54 -2.04 -13.32
CA THR A 288 -2.93 -2.33 -12.96
C THR A 288 -3.29 -1.67 -11.63
N THR A 289 -4.58 -1.50 -11.34
CA THR A 289 -5.03 -1.00 -10.02
C THR A 289 -4.43 -1.81 -8.87
N GLN A 290 -4.25 -3.12 -9.08
CA GLN A 290 -3.56 -3.98 -8.12
C GLN A 290 -2.08 -3.63 -7.95
N GLU A 291 -1.32 -3.53 -9.06
CA GLU A 291 0.10 -3.18 -8.98
C GLU A 291 0.27 -1.81 -8.30
N MET A 292 -0.63 -0.86 -8.56
CA MET A 292 -0.67 0.45 -7.91
C MET A 292 -1.00 0.38 -6.41
N SER A 293 -1.63 -0.70 -5.95
CA SER A 293 -1.97 -0.94 -4.55
C SER A 293 -0.91 -1.72 -3.77
N TYR A 294 0.14 -2.15 -4.45
CA TYR A 294 1.22 -2.94 -3.85
C TYR A 294 2.49 -2.11 -3.80
N GLY A 295 2.95 -1.79 -2.58
CA GLY A 295 4.11 -0.91 -2.40
C GLY A 295 5.42 -1.44 -2.97
N GLY A 296 5.57 -2.77 -3.09
CA GLY A 296 6.70 -3.41 -3.77
C GLY A 296 6.86 -2.96 -5.23
N THR A 297 5.76 -2.63 -5.92
CA THR A 297 5.79 -2.04 -7.27
C THR A 297 6.64 -0.77 -7.33
N PHE A 298 6.47 0.11 -6.33
CA PHE A 298 7.16 1.40 -6.25
C PHE A 298 8.55 1.24 -5.65
N LYS A 299 8.71 0.35 -4.66
CA LYS A 299 10.01 0.03 -4.06
C LYS A 299 11.00 -0.49 -5.11
N ASN A 300 10.55 -1.38 -6.00
CA ASN A 300 11.36 -1.91 -7.11
C ASN A 300 11.77 -0.84 -8.13
N ALA A 301 11.03 0.27 -8.19
CA ALA A 301 11.39 1.45 -8.97
C ALA A 301 12.19 2.48 -8.17
N SER A 302 12.81 2.06 -7.05
CA SER A 302 13.65 2.88 -6.18
C SER A 302 12.94 4.04 -5.48
N TRP A 303 11.62 3.98 -5.30
CA TRP A 303 10.93 4.96 -4.47
C TRP A 303 11.32 4.78 -3.00
N ASP A 304 11.51 5.90 -2.30
CA ASP A 304 11.61 5.92 -0.85
C ASP A 304 10.22 5.74 -0.22
N ILE A 305 9.75 4.49 -0.26
CA ILE A 305 8.43 4.05 0.18
C ILE A 305 8.51 3.07 1.34
N ILE A 306 7.58 3.22 2.28
CA ILE A 306 7.36 2.34 3.43
C ILE A 306 5.94 1.78 3.45
N ALA A 307 5.77 0.61 4.03
CA ALA A 307 4.46 0.10 4.39
C ALA A 307 4.03 0.68 5.75
N ASP A 308 2.81 1.20 5.83
CA ASP A 308 2.33 1.88 7.03
C ASP A 308 0.87 1.51 7.30
N SER A 309 0.63 0.73 8.36
CA SER A 309 -0.70 0.28 8.75
C SER A 309 -1.61 1.39 9.29
N SER A 310 -1.07 2.59 9.57
CA SER A 310 -1.88 3.77 9.91
C SER A 310 -2.44 4.50 8.68
N VAL A 311 -1.91 4.20 7.49
CA VAL A 311 -2.39 4.76 6.22
C VAL A 311 -3.52 3.89 5.68
N THR A 312 -4.60 4.51 5.20
CA THR A 312 -5.75 3.82 4.61
C THR A 312 -5.75 3.82 3.08
N SER A 313 -4.83 4.57 2.46
CA SER A 313 -4.76 4.70 1.00
C SER A 313 -4.17 3.44 0.37
N PHE A 314 -4.88 2.88 -0.61
CA PHE A 314 -4.41 1.80 -1.51
C PHE A 314 -3.56 2.32 -2.68
N THR A 315 -3.01 3.51 -2.58
CA THR A 315 -1.96 4.02 -3.48
C THR A 315 -1.01 4.87 -2.65
N PRO A 316 0.27 5.00 -3.03
CA PRO A 316 1.24 5.73 -2.24
C PRO A 316 0.80 7.18 -1.97
N ILE A 317 0.91 7.65 -0.74
CA ILE A 317 0.70 9.05 -0.37
C ILE A 317 1.99 9.64 0.21
N ARG A 318 2.11 10.96 0.20
CA ARG A 318 3.21 11.64 0.86
C ARG A 318 2.93 11.72 2.36
N LYS A 319 3.90 11.29 3.16
CA LYS A 319 3.86 11.35 4.62
C LYS A 319 5.10 12.08 5.12
N TRP A 320 4.92 12.95 6.12
CA TRP A 320 6.04 13.58 6.80
C TRP A 320 6.73 12.59 7.73
N ASP A 321 8.01 12.37 7.51
CA ASP A 321 8.89 11.64 8.40
C ASP A 321 9.62 12.65 9.30
N SER A 322 9.11 12.78 10.53
CA SER A 322 9.65 13.70 11.54
C SER A 322 11.02 13.30 12.06
N VAL A 323 11.41 12.02 11.92
CA VAL A 323 12.72 11.53 12.36
C VAL A 323 13.81 11.99 11.39
N ASN A 324 13.55 11.87 10.09
CA ASN A 324 14.51 12.22 9.04
C ASN A 324 14.26 13.61 8.42
N ASN A 325 13.28 14.36 8.92
CA ASN A 325 12.92 15.71 8.47
C ASN A 325 12.69 15.78 6.94
N LYS A 326 11.99 14.78 6.39
CA LYS A 326 11.70 14.67 4.95
C LYS A 326 10.32 14.10 4.71
N TYR A 327 9.78 14.33 3.52
CA TYR A 327 8.63 13.57 3.06
C TYR A 327 9.08 12.22 2.49
N ILE A 328 8.34 11.16 2.84
CA ILE A 328 8.49 9.81 2.30
C ILE A 328 7.17 9.35 1.67
N TRP A 329 7.22 8.30 0.85
CA TRP A 329 6.03 7.64 0.36
C TRP A 329 5.55 6.63 1.41
N ALA A 330 4.25 6.58 1.66
CA ALA A 330 3.65 5.60 2.53
C ALA A 330 2.41 4.99 1.86
N ILE A 331 2.18 3.70 2.08
CA ILE A 331 1.02 2.98 1.56
C ILE A 331 0.53 1.97 2.60
N SER A 332 -0.78 1.73 2.65
CA SER A 332 -1.32 0.64 3.46
C SER A 332 -0.72 -0.70 2.97
N PRO A 333 -0.29 -1.61 3.87
CA PRO A 333 -0.04 -2.99 3.48
C PRO A 333 -1.28 -3.59 2.83
N LEU A 334 -1.09 -4.37 1.77
CA LEU A 334 -2.17 -5.03 1.05
C LEU A 334 -2.59 -6.30 1.82
N ALA A 335 -3.86 -6.32 2.24
CA ALA A 335 -4.43 -7.46 2.95
C ALA A 335 -4.93 -8.54 1.99
N LEU A 336 -4.41 -9.76 2.13
CA LEU A 336 -4.73 -10.91 1.30
C LEU A 336 -5.61 -11.91 2.06
N ASN A 337 -6.57 -12.52 1.37
CA ASN A 337 -7.34 -13.64 1.91
C ASN A 337 -6.78 -14.96 1.39
N TYR A 338 -6.99 -16.05 2.10
CA TYR A 338 -6.73 -17.40 1.60
C TYR A 338 -7.94 -18.31 1.77
N ASN A 339 -8.05 -19.30 0.89
CA ASN A 339 -9.10 -20.31 0.96
C ASN A 339 -8.51 -21.71 0.79
N LEU A 340 -8.16 -22.34 1.90
CA LEU A 340 -7.72 -23.72 1.91
C LEU A 340 -8.93 -24.66 2.10
N GLY A 341 -9.16 -25.55 1.13
CA GLY A 341 -10.21 -26.56 1.22
C GLY A 341 -9.82 -27.80 2.05
N SER A 342 -10.72 -28.77 2.14
CA SER A 342 -10.40 -30.11 2.65
C SER A 342 -9.79 -30.98 1.54
N LYS A 343 -8.77 -31.77 1.86
CA LYS A 343 -8.12 -32.75 0.99
C LYS A 343 -8.05 -34.11 1.67
N SER A 344 -8.05 -35.18 0.90
CA SER A 344 -7.93 -36.55 1.42
C SER A 344 -7.02 -37.41 0.58
N THR A 345 -6.27 -38.30 1.22
CA THR A 345 -5.37 -39.28 0.58
C THR A 345 -5.31 -40.56 1.42
N THR A 346 -4.70 -41.62 0.90
CA THR A 346 -4.51 -42.90 1.60
C THR A 346 -3.06 -43.03 2.06
N TYR A 347 -2.84 -43.53 3.26
CA TYR A 347 -1.51 -43.77 3.82
C TYR A 347 -0.66 -44.66 2.91
N ASN A 348 0.48 -44.14 2.46
CA ASN A 348 1.40 -44.82 1.55
C ASN A 348 2.81 -45.02 2.14
N GLY A 349 3.01 -44.70 3.42
CA GLY A 349 4.32 -44.79 4.09
C GLY A 349 5.23 -43.57 3.92
N SER A 350 4.83 -42.59 3.10
CA SER A 350 5.57 -41.34 2.85
C SER A 350 4.87 -40.12 3.45
N VAL A 351 5.65 -39.06 3.72
CA VAL A 351 5.09 -37.75 4.12
C VAL A 351 4.27 -37.19 2.95
N GLN A 352 3.06 -36.75 3.24
CA GLN A 352 2.18 -36.04 2.31
C GLN A 352 2.51 -34.55 2.41
N ASN A 353 3.28 -34.02 1.44
CA ASN A 353 3.70 -32.62 1.46
C ASN A 353 2.52 -31.70 1.15
N LEU A 354 2.22 -30.74 2.04
CA LEU A 354 1.12 -29.82 1.87
C LEU A 354 1.22 -29.00 0.59
N SER A 355 2.43 -28.68 0.11
CA SER A 355 2.65 -28.02 -1.19
C SER A 355 2.03 -28.77 -2.38
N ASP A 356 2.02 -30.10 -2.32
CA ASP A 356 1.53 -30.96 -3.41
C ASP A 356 0.00 -31.09 -3.35
N PHE A 357 -0.59 -30.98 -2.16
CA PHE A 357 -2.04 -31.07 -1.93
C PHE A 357 -2.74 -29.71 -1.98
N TYR A 358 -1.99 -28.64 -1.73
CA TYR A 358 -2.41 -27.26 -1.66
C TYR A 358 -1.46 -26.40 -2.50
N SER A 359 -1.52 -26.57 -3.82
CA SER A 359 -0.87 -25.65 -4.76
C SER A 359 -1.62 -24.31 -4.74
N SER A 360 -1.14 -23.38 -3.90
CA SER A 360 -1.51 -21.96 -3.78
C SER A 360 -3.00 -21.63 -3.98
N VAL A 361 -3.74 -21.44 -2.89
CA VAL A 361 -5.05 -20.76 -2.92
C VAL A 361 -5.05 -19.59 -1.94
N ILE A 362 -4.23 -18.59 -2.26
CA ILE A 362 -4.37 -17.24 -1.72
C ILE A 362 -5.30 -16.49 -2.66
N VAL A 363 -6.48 -16.14 -2.16
CA VAL A 363 -7.47 -15.38 -2.89
C VAL A 363 -7.13 -13.91 -2.73
N ILE A 364 -6.55 -13.36 -3.79
CA ILE A 364 -6.48 -11.92 -3.94
C ILE A 364 -7.93 -11.46 -4.20
N PRO A 365 -8.44 -10.40 -3.53
CA PRO A 365 -9.79 -9.90 -3.79
C PRO A 365 -10.10 -9.78 -5.29
N SER A 366 -11.35 -9.99 -5.69
CA SER A 366 -11.74 -9.94 -7.11
C SER A 366 -11.28 -8.63 -7.76
N GLY A 367 -10.55 -8.72 -8.88
CA GLY A 367 -9.94 -7.58 -9.59
C GLY A 367 -8.41 -7.47 -9.50
N TYR A 368 -7.73 -8.48 -8.94
CA TYR A 368 -6.31 -8.48 -8.64
C TYR A 368 -5.68 -9.83 -9.10
N GLU A 369 -4.80 -9.84 -10.10
CA GLU A 369 -4.27 -11.04 -10.81
C GLU A 369 -2.74 -11.32 -10.68
N PHE A 370 -1.88 -10.41 -10.21
CA PHE A 370 -0.41 -10.49 -10.44
C PHE A 370 0.51 -10.77 -9.22
N LEU A 371 0.05 -11.20 -8.05
CA LEU A 371 0.98 -11.40 -6.92
C LEU A 371 1.58 -12.81 -6.91
N ASN A 372 2.88 -12.93 -7.25
CA ASN A 372 3.68 -14.14 -7.01
C ASN A 372 4.07 -14.22 -5.52
N ILE A 373 3.15 -14.73 -4.70
CA ILE A 373 3.25 -14.70 -3.24
C ILE A 373 4.00 -15.94 -2.75
N ASP A 374 5.04 -15.72 -1.95
CA ASP A 374 5.72 -16.79 -1.22
C ASP A 374 5.03 -17.04 0.13
N TYR A 375 4.65 -18.30 0.40
CA TYR A 375 3.85 -18.67 1.57
C TYR A 375 4.24 -20.04 2.12
N LYS A 376 3.86 -20.26 3.38
CA LYS A 376 4.00 -21.51 4.13
C LYS A 376 2.69 -21.89 4.81
N PHE A 377 2.61 -23.14 5.24
CA PHE A 377 1.50 -23.62 6.06
C PHE A 377 1.86 -23.60 7.54
N GLN A 378 0.87 -23.30 8.38
CA GLN A 378 1.01 -23.32 9.83
C GLN A 378 -0.13 -24.09 10.50
N LYS A 379 0.19 -24.76 11.61
CA LYS A 379 -0.77 -25.38 12.53
C LYS A 379 -0.39 -24.99 13.95
N ASP A 380 -1.35 -24.43 14.69
CA ASP A 380 -1.16 -23.96 16.07
C ASP A 380 0.07 -23.06 16.27
N GLY A 381 0.36 -22.21 15.26
CA GLY A 381 1.49 -21.28 15.27
C GLY A 381 2.83 -21.86 14.81
N ASN A 382 2.91 -23.17 14.52
CA ASN A 382 4.12 -23.82 14.04
C ASN A 382 4.07 -24.06 12.53
N ASP A 383 5.21 -23.87 11.87
CA ASP A 383 5.36 -24.17 10.44
C ASP A 383 5.23 -25.68 10.20
N VAL A 384 4.43 -26.05 9.20
CA VAL A 384 4.18 -27.45 8.81
C VAL A 384 4.36 -27.60 7.31
N THR A 385 5.13 -28.61 6.90
CA THR A 385 5.39 -28.89 5.47
C THR A 385 4.56 -30.07 4.95
N GLY A 386 4.08 -30.93 5.84
CA GLY A 386 3.42 -32.19 5.48
C GLY A 386 3.06 -33.04 6.70
N TYR A 387 2.30 -34.09 6.46
CA TYR A 387 1.91 -35.06 7.49
C TYR A 387 2.07 -36.50 6.99
N LYS A 388 2.34 -37.43 7.90
CA LYS A 388 2.61 -38.84 7.54
C LYS A 388 1.52 -39.80 8.03
N ASN A 389 1.07 -39.66 9.28
CA ASN A 389 0.23 -40.67 9.93
C ASN A 389 -1.22 -40.60 9.45
N ALA A 390 -1.90 -41.73 9.47
CA ALA A 390 -3.32 -41.82 9.14
C ALA A 390 -4.18 -41.14 10.22
N GLU A 391 -4.60 -39.91 9.94
CA GLU A 391 -5.36 -39.03 10.83
C GLU A 391 -6.00 -37.90 9.98
N THR A 392 -6.91 -37.14 10.59
CA THR A 392 -7.37 -35.85 10.06
C THR A 392 -6.63 -34.70 10.75
N TYR A 393 -5.87 -33.94 9.97
CA TYR A 393 -5.20 -32.72 10.39
C TYR A 393 -6.05 -31.52 10.01
N SER A 394 -6.72 -30.91 10.98
CA SER A 394 -7.62 -29.77 10.76
C SER A 394 -6.94 -28.41 10.97
N ASN A 395 -7.61 -27.31 10.61
CA ASN A 395 -7.17 -25.95 10.92
C ASN A 395 -5.75 -25.60 10.42
N ILE A 396 -5.37 -26.14 9.26
CA ILE A 396 -4.13 -25.78 8.59
C ILE A 396 -4.33 -24.37 8.01
N LYS A 397 -3.46 -23.44 8.42
CA LYS A 397 -3.48 -22.03 7.99
C LYS A 397 -2.39 -21.76 6.97
N VAL A 398 -2.50 -20.63 6.27
CA VAL A 398 -1.40 -20.03 5.53
C VAL A 398 -0.74 -18.96 6.39
N ALA A 399 0.58 -18.86 6.31
CA ALA A 399 1.34 -17.69 6.70
C ALA A 399 2.20 -17.27 5.51
N LEU A 400 2.50 -15.97 5.37
CA LEU A 400 3.48 -15.51 4.38
C LEU A 400 4.88 -15.98 4.83
N ASN A 401 5.73 -16.38 3.88
CA ASN A 401 7.05 -16.93 4.21
C ASN A 401 7.93 -15.84 4.87
N GLY A 402 8.34 -16.09 6.12
CA GLY A 402 9.21 -15.22 6.91
C GLY A 402 8.58 -14.72 8.21
N THR A 403 9.18 -15.09 9.34
CA THR A 403 8.92 -14.54 10.69
C THR A 403 9.56 -13.15 10.90
N SER A 404 10.00 -12.52 9.81
CA SER A 404 10.34 -11.09 9.67
C SER A 404 10.08 -10.79 8.20
N ALA A 405 9.05 -10.00 7.88
CA ALA A 405 8.54 -9.79 6.53
C ALA A 405 9.67 -9.46 5.53
N THR A 406 9.87 -10.29 4.50
CA THR A 406 10.69 -9.88 3.34
C THR A 406 9.95 -8.88 2.46
N ASP A 407 8.62 -8.84 2.59
CA ASP A 407 7.76 -7.88 1.92
C ASP A 407 6.84 -7.20 2.94
N GLU A 408 7.28 -6.04 3.42
CA GLU A 408 6.54 -5.19 4.35
C GLU A 408 5.18 -4.74 3.80
N PHE A 409 4.96 -4.84 2.48
CA PHE A 409 3.76 -4.36 1.81
C PHE A 409 2.64 -5.40 1.73
N LEU A 410 2.81 -6.61 2.28
CA LEU A 410 1.78 -7.65 2.31
C LEU A 410 1.43 -8.07 3.74
N THR A 411 0.15 -8.28 3.99
CA THR A 411 -0.37 -8.90 5.21
C THR A 411 -1.48 -9.89 4.87
N LEU A 412 -1.75 -10.84 5.77
CA LEU A 412 -2.98 -11.63 5.70
C LEU A 412 -4.12 -10.83 6.33
N ALA A 413 -5.30 -10.92 5.74
CA ALA A 413 -6.52 -10.35 6.29
C ALA A 413 -6.86 -11.03 7.64
N THR A 414 -7.44 -10.27 8.57
CA THR A 414 -7.82 -10.80 9.89
C THR A 414 -9.12 -11.60 9.87
N THR A 415 -9.93 -11.47 8.82
CA THR A 415 -11.23 -12.11 8.63
C THR A 415 -11.39 -12.58 7.19
N GLY A 416 -12.23 -13.58 6.95
CA GLY A 416 -12.52 -14.07 5.59
C GLY A 416 -11.60 -15.20 5.09
N ASN A 417 -10.61 -15.58 5.89
CA ASN A 417 -9.76 -16.73 5.60
C ASN A 417 -10.43 -18.06 5.93
N ILE A 418 -10.27 -19.05 5.05
CA ILE A 418 -10.78 -20.41 5.24
C ILE A 418 -9.61 -21.37 5.44
N ASN A 419 -9.56 -22.04 6.60
CA ASN A 419 -8.51 -22.99 6.95
C ASN A 419 -8.75 -24.37 6.31
N GLY A 420 -7.65 -25.04 5.96
CA GLY A 420 -7.67 -26.34 5.29
C GLY A 420 -7.64 -27.51 6.26
N ASN A 421 -8.07 -28.67 5.76
CA ASN A 421 -7.99 -29.94 6.48
C ASN A 421 -7.40 -31.04 5.57
N LEU A 422 -6.40 -31.78 6.04
CA LEU A 422 -5.87 -32.96 5.35
C LEU A 422 -6.29 -34.24 6.08
N THR A 423 -7.00 -35.14 5.39
CA THR A 423 -7.33 -36.47 5.91
C THR A 423 -6.48 -37.53 5.24
N ILE A 424 -5.67 -38.25 6.02
CA ILE A 424 -4.91 -39.41 5.57
C ILE A 424 -5.65 -40.66 6.07
N THR A 425 -6.29 -41.41 5.18
CA THR A 425 -7.01 -42.63 5.54
C THR A 425 -6.06 -43.82 5.64
N SER A 426 -6.31 -44.72 6.59
CA SER A 426 -5.56 -45.97 6.69
C SER A 426 -5.70 -46.79 5.40
N LYS A 427 -4.59 -47.38 4.94
CA LYS A 427 -4.63 -48.28 3.78
C LYS A 427 -5.42 -49.54 4.15
N PRO A 428 -6.42 -49.95 3.36
CA PRO A 428 -7.11 -51.22 3.58
C PRO A 428 -6.10 -52.36 3.58
N ILE A 429 -6.24 -53.28 4.53
CA ILE A 429 -5.48 -54.53 4.52
C ILE A 429 -5.99 -55.32 3.31
N GLU A 430 -5.16 -55.49 2.28
CA GLU A 430 -5.47 -56.43 1.19
C GLU A 430 -5.39 -57.85 1.77
N PRO A 431 -6.50 -58.61 1.81
CA PRO A 431 -6.53 -59.95 2.44
C PRO A 431 -5.47 -60.90 1.87
N ASN A 432 -5.01 -60.64 0.65
CA ASN A 432 -4.12 -61.51 -0.11
C ASN A 432 -2.63 -61.16 0.04
N LYS A 433 -2.28 -60.18 0.89
CA LYS A 433 -0.89 -59.79 1.19
C LYS A 433 -0.55 -59.85 2.69
N VAL A 434 -1.29 -60.63 3.46
CA VAL A 434 -0.74 -61.14 4.73
C VAL A 434 0.45 -62.02 4.33
N VAL A 435 1.67 -61.47 4.40
CA VAL A 435 2.85 -62.32 4.54
C VAL A 435 2.60 -63.08 5.82
N GLN A 436 2.16 -64.33 5.68
CA GLN A 436 2.07 -65.28 6.79
C GLN A 436 3.45 -65.25 7.45
N ASN A 437 3.52 -64.58 8.61
CA ASN A 437 4.71 -64.62 9.44
C ASN A 437 5.07 -66.10 9.60
N SER A 438 6.32 -66.47 9.36
CA SER A 438 6.78 -67.86 9.49
C SER A 438 6.45 -68.45 10.87
N GLU A 439 6.31 -67.61 11.90
CA GLU A 439 5.81 -67.99 13.22
C GLU A 439 4.32 -68.34 13.24
N VAL A 440 3.47 -67.59 12.54
CA VAL A 440 2.02 -67.92 12.40
C VAL A 440 1.86 -69.23 11.62
N GLN A 441 2.69 -69.45 10.59
CA GLN A 441 2.68 -70.70 9.84
C GLN A 441 3.21 -71.88 10.67
N LYS A 442 4.19 -71.66 11.57
CA LYS A 442 4.64 -72.66 12.54
C LYS A 442 3.53 -73.03 13.52
N VAL A 443 2.74 -72.07 13.99
CA VAL A 443 1.60 -72.32 14.89
C VAL A 443 0.50 -73.11 14.15
N ILE A 444 0.15 -72.72 12.92
CA ILE A 444 -0.82 -73.45 12.08
C ILE A 444 -0.36 -74.90 11.81
N ASN A 445 0.91 -75.08 11.44
CA ASN A 445 1.49 -76.41 11.20
C ASN A 445 1.55 -77.26 12.47
N SER A 446 1.78 -76.64 13.64
CA SER A 446 1.79 -77.33 14.94
C SER A 446 0.38 -77.80 15.34
N ILE A 447 -0.64 -76.99 15.08
CA ILE A 447 -2.05 -77.36 15.29
C ILE A 447 -2.45 -78.48 14.34
N GLN A 448 -2.12 -78.41 13.04
CA GLN A 448 -2.42 -79.49 12.08
C GLN A 448 -1.73 -80.81 12.44
N LYS A 449 -0.51 -80.76 12.97
CA LYS A 449 0.24 -81.94 13.44
C LYS A 449 -0.36 -82.54 14.71
N SER A 450 -0.96 -81.72 15.58
CA SER A 450 -1.66 -82.18 16.79
C SER A 450 -3.01 -82.85 16.52
N ILE A 451 -3.63 -82.60 15.36
CA ILE A 451 -4.89 -83.23 14.93
C ILE A 451 -4.66 -84.60 14.26
N GLN A 452 -3.45 -84.89 13.78
CA GLN A 452 -3.07 -86.17 13.18
C GLN A 452 -2.58 -87.24 14.18
N MET A 453 -3.10 -87.26 15.42
CA MET A 453 -2.93 -88.42 16.30
C MET A 453 -4.15 -89.34 16.18
N PRO A 454 -3.98 -90.62 15.78
CA PRO A 454 -5.07 -91.56 15.68
C PRO A 454 -5.43 -92.02 17.09
N ASN A 455 -6.57 -91.56 17.62
CA ASN A 455 -7.46 -92.27 18.56
C ASN A 455 -8.41 -91.30 19.27
N SER A 456 -9.47 -90.86 18.59
CA SER A 456 -10.77 -90.65 19.25
C SER A 456 -11.85 -90.39 18.20
N THR A 457 -12.89 -91.20 18.25
CA THR A 457 -14.14 -91.14 17.50
C THR A 457 -14.92 -89.85 17.76
N GLN A 458 -14.66 -88.79 16.98
CA GLN A 458 -15.64 -87.74 16.69
C GLN A 458 -15.53 -87.35 15.22
N SER A 459 -16.67 -87.32 14.51
CA SER A 459 -16.71 -87.17 13.05
C SER A 459 -16.27 -85.77 12.61
N LEU A 460 -15.56 -85.73 11.47
CA LEU A 460 -15.07 -84.53 10.76
C LEU A 460 -16.17 -83.46 10.53
N SER A 461 -17.44 -83.87 10.53
CA SER A 461 -18.62 -83.00 10.38
C SER A 461 -18.89 -82.07 11.56
N ASN A 462 -18.46 -82.43 12.78
CA ASN A 462 -18.72 -81.62 13.98
C ASN A 462 -17.66 -80.53 14.23
N ILE A 463 -16.47 -80.65 13.62
CA ILE A 463 -15.40 -79.65 13.75
C ILE A 463 -15.50 -78.58 12.66
N LEU A 464 -15.92 -78.94 11.44
CA LEU A 464 -16.15 -77.95 10.37
C LEU A 464 -17.32 -77.00 10.68
N SER A 465 -18.33 -77.41 11.46
CA SER A 465 -19.44 -76.53 11.87
C SER A 465 -19.06 -75.52 12.95
N LEU A 466 -17.99 -75.78 13.74
CA LEU A 466 -17.44 -74.85 14.72
C LEU A 466 -16.53 -73.79 14.08
N VAL A 467 -15.84 -74.14 12.99
CA VAL A 467 -14.96 -73.20 12.25
C VAL A 467 -15.78 -72.29 11.33
N ASN A 468 -16.91 -72.74 10.79
CA ASN A 468 -17.73 -71.93 9.88
C ASN A 468 -18.79 -71.04 10.56
N ASN A 469 -18.92 -71.02 11.89
CA ASN A 469 -20.07 -70.32 12.50
C ASN A 469 -19.81 -69.51 13.79
N SER A 470 -18.59 -69.04 14.08
CA SER A 470 -18.42 -68.09 15.19
C SER A 470 -17.20 -67.17 15.18
N THR A 471 -16.34 -67.16 14.15
CA THR A 471 -15.12 -66.31 14.21
C THR A 471 -14.79 -65.63 12.89
N VAL A 472 -15.77 -65.01 12.24
CA VAL A 472 -15.49 -64.02 11.17
C VAL A 472 -16.30 -62.72 11.36
N ASP A 473 -17.46 -62.75 12.02
CA ASP A 473 -18.28 -61.53 12.18
C ASP A 473 -18.17 -60.79 13.54
N THR A 474 -17.55 -61.37 14.58
CA THR A 474 -17.52 -60.73 15.91
C THR A 474 -16.23 -59.91 16.19
N GLN A 475 -15.14 -60.14 15.47
CA GLN A 475 -13.92 -59.30 15.62
C GLN A 475 -13.91 -58.06 14.71
N ILE A 476 -14.94 -57.88 13.87
CA ILE A 476 -15.11 -56.68 13.03
C ILE A 476 -15.99 -55.61 13.72
N GLN A 477 -16.69 -55.93 14.81
CA GLN A 477 -17.54 -54.98 15.55
C GLN A 477 -17.01 -54.52 16.92
N GLU A 478 -16.00 -55.16 17.51
CA GLU A 478 -15.43 -54.72 18.81
C GLU A 478 -14.28 -53.70 18.71
N GLN A 479 -13.77 -53.41 17.51
CA GLN A 479 -12.75 -52.35 17.30
C GLN A 479 -13.34 -50.97 16.95
N GLN A 480 -14.67 -50.81 16.93
CA GLN A 480 -15.31 -49.53 16.61
C GLN A 480 -15.94 -48.79 17.81
N ASN A 481 -15.94 -49.34 19.03
CA ASN A 481 -16.65 -48.72 20.16
C ASN A 481 -15.91 -48.76 21.52
N SER A 482 -14.64 -48.36 21.57
CA SER A 482 -14.03 -47.99 22.87
C SER A 482 -12.95 -46.90 22.74
N ASN A 483 -13.40 -45.68 22.48
CA ASN A 483 -12.75 -44.49 23.01
C ASN A 483 -13.14 -44.38 24.49
N PHE A 484 -12.30 -44.80 25.43
CA PHE A 484 -12.18 -44.16 26.76
C PHE A 484 -10.92 -44.65 27.50
N LEU A 485 -10.19 -43.67 28.03
CA LEU A 485 -9.01 -43.74 28.90
C LEU A 485 -7.65 -44.09 28.25
N ASN A 486 -7.10 -43.07 27.61
CA ASN A 486 -5.67 -42.86 27.48
C ASN A 486 -5.10 -42.39 28.83
N THR A 487 -4.76 -43.33 29.72
CA THR A 487 -3.81 -43.12 30.85
C THR A 487 -3.18 -44.45 31.26
N ASN A 488 -1.96 -44.70 30.79
CA ASN A 488 -0.85 -45.38 31.50
C ASN A 488 0.39 -45.27 30.58
N GLN A 489 1.23 -44.26 30.81
CA GLN A 489 2.52 -44.41 31.48
C GLN A 489 3.37 -45.58 30.96
N ASN A 490 4.50 -45.20 30.36
CA ASN A 490 5.78 -45.91 30.32
C ASN A 490 5.88 -47.20 29.49
N ILE A 491 6.09 -47.03 28.18
CA ILE A 491 6.99 -47.93 27.43
C ILE A 491 8.10 -47.07 26.84
N GLN A 492 9.26 -47.09 27.49
CA GLN A 492 10.51 -46.62 26.93
C GLN A 492 10.99 -47.61 25.88
N THR A 493 11.25 -47.12 24.68
CA THR A 493 11.95 -47.85 23.63
C THR A 493 13.41 -48.03 24.05
N LEU A 494 13.81 -49.25 24.39
CA LEU A 494 15.22 -49.62 24.55
C LEU A 494 15.80 -49.91 23.16
N THR A 495 16.53 -48.96 22.57
CA THR A 495 17.40 -49.24 21.41
C THR A 495 18.84 -49.31 21.89
N LEU A 496 19.37 -50.52 21.99
CA LEU A 496 20.81 -50.79 22.13
C LEU A 496 21.50 -50.48 20.79
N GLY A 497 22.05 -49.27 20.68
CA GLY A 497 23.08 -48.94 19.69
C GLY A 497 24.43 -49.48 20.14
N LYS A 498 25.16 -50.10 19.21
CA LYS A 498 26.49 -50.72 19.37
C LYS A 498 27.48 -49.80 20.10
N ASN A 499 28.16 -50.36 21.12
CA ASN A 499 29.41 -49.90 21.75
C ASN A 499 29.52 -48.41 22.19
N LEU A 500 29.42 -48.22 23.52
CA LEU A 500 30.15 -47.26 24.37
C LEU A 500 30.36 -45.80 23.88
N GLY A 501 29.59 -44.88 24.45
CA GLY A 501 29.88 -43.44 24.51
C GLY A 501 28.76 -42.67 25.21
N ILE A 502 29.00 -42.20 26.44
CA ILE A 502 28.03 -41.42 27.25
C ILE A 502 28.09 -39.95 26.83
N LEU A 503 26.93 -39.35 26.52
CA LEU A 503 26.75 -37.90 26.59
C LEU A 503 25.49 -37.60 27.41
N ILE A 504 25.69 -36.92 28.55
CA ILE A 504 24.62 -36.41 29.39
C ILE A 504 24.16 -35.08 28.80
N VAL A 505 22.85 -34.92 28.55
CA VAL A 505 22.24 -33.60 28.42
C VAL A 505 21.02 -33.52 29.34
N ASN A 506 21.15 -32.62 30.33
CA ASN A 506 20.19 -32.29 31.38
C ASN A 506 19.08 -31.36 30.89
N GLY A 507 17.90 -31.45 31.55
CA GLY A 507 16.84 -30.45 31.55
C GLY A 507 15.46 -31.13 31.60
N GLY A 508 14.96 -31.57 32.75
CA GLY A 508 14.32 -30.76 33.82
C GLY A 508 12.81 -31.02 33.75
N VAL A 509 11.98 -31.15 34.80
CA VAL A 509 12.07 -31.04 36.26
C VAL A 509 10.92 -31.92 36.81
N ASN A 510 11.12 -32.56 37.96
CA ASN A 510 10.16 -33.34 38.80
C ASN A 510 9.75 -34.76 38.36
N ALA A 511 10.50 -35.76 38.85
CA ALA A 511 9.96 -37.10 39.13
C ALA A 511 10.41 -37.56 40.54
N PRO A 512 9.50 -38.09 41.39
CA PRO A 512 9.84 -38.58 42.73
C PRO A 512 10.64 -39.88 42.68
N SER A 513 11.56 -40.02 43.62
CA SER A 513 12.48 -41.14 43.82
C SER A 513 11.77 -42.48 44.02
N ILE A 514 12.13 -43.51 43.23
CA ILE A 514 11.64 -44.89 43.40
C ILE A 514 12.49 -45.60 44.48
N ASN A 515 11.79 -46.24 45.42
CA ASN A 515 12.35 -46.97 46.55
C ASN A 515 12.83 -48.37 46.09
N ILE A 516 14.13 -48.62 46.25
CA ILE A 516 14.83 -49.85 45.82
C ILE A 516 14.36 -51.09 46.60
N GLU A 517 13.74 -50.92 47.77
CA GLU A 517 13.31 -52.03 48.62
C GLU A 517 12.01 -52.72 48.13
N GLU A 518 11.17 -52.02 47.36
CA GLU A 518 9.96 -52.60 46.74
C GLU A 518 10.30 -53.54 45.57
N ILE A 519 11.40 -53.27 44.86
CA ILE A 519 11.85 -54.08 43.71
C ILE A 519 12.48 -55.40 44.19
N LYS A 520 13.14 -55.42 45.35
CA LYS A 520 13.73 -56.64 45.92
C LYS A 520 12.68 -57.66 46.38
N ASN A 521 11.52 -57.21 46.89
CA ASN A 521 10.45 -58.10 47.34
C ASN A 521 9.68 -58.78 46.18
N LEU A 522 9.68 -58.19 44.98
CA LEU A 522 9.03 -58.76 43.80
C LEU A 522 9.87 -59.87 43.13
N LEU A 523 11.18 -59.91 43.37
CA LEU A 523 12.11 -60.85 42.74
C LEU A 523 12.37 -62.14 43.55
N SER A 524 11.79 -62.31 44.75
CA SER A 524 12.04 -63.48 45.61
C SER A 524 10.96 -64.58 45.56
N THR A 525 9.97 -64.52 44.66
CA THR A 525 8.82 -65.44 44.73
C THR A 525 8.51 -66.29 43.50
N GLN A 526 9.36 -66.39 42.46
CA GLN A 526 9.17 -67.44 41.45
C GLN A 526 10.49 -68.03 40.96
N ASN A 527 10.64 -69.34 41.20
CA ASN A 527 11.61 -70.26 40.60
C ASN A 527 11.58 -70.22 39.08
#